data_AF-A0A948WKV5-F1
#
_entry.id   AF-A0A948WKV5-F1
#
_cell.length_a   1.000
_cell.length_b   1.000
_cell.length_c   1.000
_cell.angle_alpha   90.00
_cell.angle_beta   90.00
_cell.angle_gamma   90.00
#
_symmetry.space_group_name_H-M   'P 1'
#
loop_
_entity.id
_entity.type
_entity.pdbx_description
1 polymer ?
#
loop_
_entity_poly.entity_id
_entity_poly.type
_entity_poly.pdbx_seq_one_letter_code
_entity_poly.pdbx_strand_id
1 'polypeptide(L)'
;MHAFSTRWVNRFPVCTARETASHRPQVRPTGARGEPLAWRSSSVPSPANMPQLRARADPTEPCDPRQDVVMNILVTNDDGIDSVGLHVLARAMREHGDVTILAPDSEYSGASAAFGAIHIMRPDIHRVSVDGIDEAWALTGPPALCVMMAHLGILEKKFDLVVSGINPGANVGRSVYHSGTIGATLTGRNYGMSGVAVSQAVAGFGVEGQGWDEMVKGQIWDTAATVASYVVR
;
A
#
# COMPACT_ATOMS: atom_id res chain seq x y z
N MET A 1 -31.97 -23.85 2.56
CA MET A 1 -31.72 -23.19 1.26
C MET A 1 -32.09 -21.73 1.40
N HIS A 2 -31.13 -20.81 1.28
CA HIS A 2 -31.30 -19.42 0.85
C HIS A 2 -29.91 -18.96 0.39
N ALA A 3 -29.75 -18.82 -0.92
CA ALA A 3 -28.52 -18.39 -1.57
C ALA A 3 -28.56 -16.87 -1.76
N PHE A 4 -27.52 -16.17 -1.30
CA PHE A 4 -27.27 -14.79 -1.71
C PHE A 4 -26.13 -14.78 -2.72
N SER A 5 -26.50 -14.53 -3.97
CA SER A 5 -25.60 -14.20 -5.07
C SER A 5 -25.36 -12.69 -5.06
N THR A 6 -24.13 -12.25 -4.83
CA THR A 6 -23.70 -10.89 -5.16
C THR A 6 -22.79 -10.93 -6.38
N ARG A 7 -23.33 -10.44 -7.51
CA ARG A 7 -22.59 -10.13 -8.73
C ARG A 7 -21.56 -9.04 -8.44
N TRP A 8 -20.30 -9.30 -8.73
CA TRP A 8 -19.29 -8.26 -8.93
C TRP A 8 -19.44 -7.74 -10.36
N VAL A 9 -20.01 -6.54 -10.52
CA VAL A 9 -20.04 -5.84 -11.80
C VAL A 9 -18.88 -4.87 -11.84
N ASN A 10 -17.91 -5.16 -12.73
CA ASN A 10 -16.89 -4.24 -13.19
C ASN A 10 -17.54 -2.96 -13.73
N ARG A 11 -17.19 -1.80 -13.17
CA ARG A 11 -17.27 -0.51 -13.88
C ARG A 11 -16.02 0.31 -13.55
N PHE A 12 -15.20 0.49 -14.58
CA PHE A 12 -14.21 1.56 -14.67
C PHE A 12 -14.89 2.92 -14.44
N PRO A 13 -14.30 3.87 -13.70
CA PRO A 13 -14.83 5.23 -13.68
C PRO A 13 -14.43 5.96 -14.96
N VAL A 14 -15.44 6.23 -15.79
CA VAL A 14 -15.42 7.27 -16.82
C VAL A 14 -15.58 8.63 -16.11
N CYS A 15 -14.72 9.59 -16.43
CA CYS A 15 -14.85 10.99 -16.02
C CYS A 15 -16.22 11.56 -16.40
N THR A 16 -17.01 12.01 -15.44
CA THR A 16 -18.12 12.95 -15.68
C THR A 16 -18.11 14.05 -14.63
N ALA A 17 -18.08 15.30 -15.12
CA ALA A 17 -18.08 16.51 -14.33
C ALA A 17 -19.50 17.00 -13.97
N ARG A 18 -19.57 17.70 -12.82
CA ARG A 18 -20.62 18.62 -12.31
C ARG A 18 -21.89 18.02 -11.71
N GLU A 19 -22.21 18.42 -10.47
CA GLU A 19 -23.17 19.51 -10.21
C GLU A 19 -23.04 20.04 -8.77
N THR A 20 -23.03 21.37 -8.64
CA THR A 20 -23.11 22.11 -7.38
C THR A 20 -24.57 22.44 -7.10
N ALA A 21 -25.13 21.95 -5.99
CA ALA A 21 -26.45 22.37 -5.51
C ALA A 21 -26.32 23.06 -4.15
N SER A 22 -26.80 24.30 -4.13
CA SER A 22 -26.99 25.17 -2.97
C SER A 22 -28.42 24.97 -2.42
N HIS A 23 -28.61 24.98 -1.10
CA HIS A 23 -29.68 25.67 -0.35
C HIS A 23 -29.98 25.03 1.03
N ARG A 24 -29.52 25.73 2.07
CA ARG A 24 -30.14 26.15 3.36
C ARG A 24 -30.96 25.18 4.27
N PRO A 25 -31.00 25.48 5.59
CA PRO A 25 -31.16 24.50 6.68
C PRO A 25 -32.59 24.41 7.25
N GLN A 26 -32.89 23.31 7.94
CA GLN A 26 -34.06 23.19 8.82
C GLN A 26 -33.65 23.17 10.30
N VAL A 27 -34.50 23.75 11.15
CA VAL A 27 -34.23 24.15 12.54
C VAL A 27 -35.31 23.59 13.49
N ARG A 28 -34.84 22.92 14.58
CA ARG A 28 -35.35 22.82 15.99
C ARG A 28 -36.59 21.95 16.32
N PRO A 29 -36.91 21.68 17.63
CA PRO A 29 -36.31 22.11 18.93
C PRO A 29 -35.99 20.95 19.93
N THR A 30 -35.24 21.10 21.03
CA THR A 30 -35.64 21.69 22.34
C THR A 30 -34.45 21.69 23.34
N GLY A 31 -34.44 22.59 24.34
CA GLY A 31 -33.70 22.39 25.61
C GLY A 31 -32.91 23.57 26.21
N ALA A 32 -33.58 24.34 27.08
CA ALA A 32 -33.10 25.01 28.30
C ALA A 32 -31.85 25.93 28.35
N ARG A 33 -32.14 27.23 28.59
CA ARG A 33 -31.51 28.23 29.49
C ARG A 33 -29.98 28.44 29.48
N GLY A 34 -29.57 29.63 29.00
CA GLY A 34 -28.29 30.28 29.32
C GLY A 34 -28.06 31.51 28.43
N GLU A 35 -27.85 32.68 29.06
CA GLU A 35 -27.44 34.03 28.58
C GLU A 35 -26.97 34.19 27.10
N PRO A 36 -27.36 35.28 26.39
CA PRO A 36 -26.93 35.50 25.01
C PRO A 36 -25.45 35.94 24.93
N LEU A 37 -24.56 35.03 24.50
CA LEU A 37 -23.23 35.40 24.02
C LEU A 37 -23.35 36.19 22.71
N ALA A 38 -22.96 37.47 22.75
CA ALA A 38 -22.83 38.32 21.58
C ALA A 38 -21.79 37.74 20.61
N TRP A 39 -22.24 37.22 19.46
CA TRP A 39 -21.34 36.83 18.37
C TRP A 39 -20.78 38.12 17.74
N ARG A 40 -19.46 38.30 17.83
CA ARG A 40 -18.75 39.27 16.99
C ARG A 40 -18.78 38.71 15.58
N SER A 41 -19.42 39.43 14.65
CA SER A 41 -19.36 39.09 13.25
C SER A 41 -17.92 39.19 12.75
N SER A 42 -17.26 38.05 12.57
CA SER A 42 -16.10 37.99 11.70
C SER A 42 -16.58 38.28 10.29
N SER A 43 -16.25 39.48 9.80
CA SER A 43 -16.51 39.92 8.44
C SER A 43 -15.93 38.92 7.44
N VAL A 44 -16.79 38.36 6.61
CA VAL A 44 -16.37 37.62 5.41
C VAL A 44 -15.52 38.59 4.55
N PRO A 45 -14.33 38.19 4.09
CA PRO A 45 -13.52 39.03 3.21
C PRO A 45 -14.31 39.42 1.95
N SER A 46 -14.18 40.67 1.52
CA SER A 46 -14.68 41.15 0.23
C SER A 46 -14.15 40.27 -0.92
N PRO A 47 -14.94 40.03 -1.99
CA PRO A 47 -14.54 39.21 -3.14
C PRO A 47 -13.19 39.59 -3.78
N ALA A 48 -12.69 40.80 -3.53
CA ALA A 48 -11.41 41.30 -4.02
C ALA A 48 -10.17 40.63 -3.38
N ASN A 49 -10.31 39.93 -2.24
CA ASN A 49 -9.19 39.34 -1.50
C ASN A 49 -9.23 37.80 -1.41
N MET A 50 -10.01 37.12 -2.25
CA MET A 50 -9.89 35.65 -2.34
C MET A 50 -8.61 35.25 -3.10
N PRO A 51 -7.80 34.31 -2.58
CA PRO A 51 -6.76 33.69 -3.40
C PRO A 51 -7.45 33.05 -4.62
N GLN A 52 -7.00 33.45 -5.81
CA GLN A 52 -7.55 32.95 -7.06
C GLN A 52 -7.43 31.42 -7.06
N LEU A 53 -8.56 30.73 -7.01
CA LEU A 53 -8.64 29.29 -7.22
C LEU A 53 -8.02 29.04 -8.59
N ARG A 54 -6.88 28.33 -8.64
CA ARG A 54 -6.22 28.01 -9.92
C ARG A 54 -7.27 27.52 -10.91
N ALA A 55 -7.29 28.13 -12.08
CA ALA A 55 -8.19 27.75 -13.16
C ALA A 55 -8.10 26.23 -13.37
N ARG A 56 -9.25 25.58 -13.53
CA ARG A 56 -9.28 24.17 -13.93
C ARG A 56 -8.50 24.07 -15.25
N ALA A 57 -7.59 23.09 -15.31
CA ALA A 57 -6.77 22.83 -16.49
C ALA A 57 -7.64 22.79 -17.76
N ASP A 58 -7.15 23.42 -18.82
CA ASP A 58 -7.83 23.53 -20.10
C ASP A 58 -7.92 22.13 -20.75
N PRO A 59 -9.13 21.63 -21.06
CA PRO A 59 -9.30 20.31 -21.70
C PRO A 59 -8.75 20.23 -23.12
N THR A 60 -8.25 21.34 -23.69
CA THR A 60 -7.63 21.41 -25.01
C THR A 60 -6.11 21.49 -24.98
N GLU A 61 -5.49 21.58 -23.80
CA GLU A 61 -4.05 21.38 -23.69
C GLU A 61 -3.71 19.94 -24.10
N PRO A 62 -2.80 19.74 -25.08
CA PRO A 62 -2.32 18.41 -25.37
C PRO A 62 -1.73 17.84 -24.09
N CYS A 63 -2.18 16.65 -23.68
CA CYS A 63 -1.58 15.88 -22.60
C CYS A 63 -0.07 15.89 -22.86
N ASP A 64 0.69 16.49 -21.94
CA ASP A 64 2.14 16.42 -21.95
C ASP A 64 2.51 14.96 -22.22
N PRO A 65 3.19 14.64 -23.33
CA PRO A 65 3.60 13.28 -23.62
C PRO A 65 4.58 12.89 -22.53
N ARG A 66 4.02 12.29 -21.45
CA ARG A 66 4.66 11.80 -20.23
C ARG A 66 6.14 12.18 -20.20
N GLN A 67 6.49 13.20 -19.41
CA GLN A 67 7.79 13.15 -18.71
C GLN A 67 8.01 11.69 -18.32
N ASP A 68 9.17 11.11 -18.60
CA ASP A 68 9.44 9.71 -18.29
C ASP A 68 9.29 9.52 -16.77
N VAL A 69 8.06 9.30 -16.31
CA VAL A 69 7.72 9.17 -14.91
C VAL A 69 8.22 7.78 -14.57
N VAL A 70 9.45 7.74 -14.08
CA VAL A 70 10.03 6.52 -13.52
C VAL A 70 9.13 6.09 -12.38
N MET A 71 8.53 4.91 -12.53
CA MET A 71 7.65 4.33 -11.51
C MET A 71 8.46 4.08 -10.24
N ASN A 72 7.97 4.55 -9.09
CA ASN A 72 8.59 4.26 -7.80
C ASN A 72 7.96 3.00 -7.22
N ILE A 73 8.79 1.97 -6.99
CA ILE A 73 8.37 0.64 -6.57
C ILE A 73 8.83 0.40 -5.13
N LEU A 74 7.87 0.20 -4.24
CA LEU A 74 8.13 -0.26 -2.87
C LEU A 74 8.13 -1.79 -2.85
N VAL A 75 9.24 -2.39 -2.42
CA VAL A 75 9.36 -3.85 -2.27
C VAL A 75 9.41 -4.20 -0.79
N THR A 76 8.61 -5.20 -0.38
CA THR A 76 8.46 -5.62 1.02
C THR A 76 8.13 -7.12 1.12
N ASN A 77 8.04 -7.68 2.32
CA ASN A 77 7.61 -9.06 2.57
C ASN A 77 7.18 -9.24 4.05
N ASP A 78 6.66 -10.41 4.39
CA ASP A 78 6.46 -10.84 5.79
C ASP A 78 7.63 -11.64 6.37
N ASP A 79 8.55 -12.20 5.58
CA ASP A 79 9.68 -12.99 6.11
C ASP A 79 10.81 -12.14 6.72
N GLY A 80 10.78 -10.82 6.51
CA GLY A 80 11.77 -9.86 7.01
C GLY A 80 12.86 -9.48 6.01
N ILE A 81 13.64 -8.46 6.39
CA ILE A 81 14.61 -7.74 5.55
C ILE A 81 15.74 -8.63 5.03
N ASP A 82 16.10 -9.70 5.75
CA ASP A 82 17.18 -10.62 5.38
C ASP A 82 16.71 -11.76 4.45
N SER A 83 15.45 -11.78 4.04
CA SER A 83 14.90 -12.82 3.18
C SER A 83 15.53 -12.83 1.79
N VAL A 84 16.02 -14.00 1.38
CA VAL A 84 16.54 -14.24 0.03
C VAL A 84 15.46 -13.93 -1.03
N GLY A 85 14.21 -14.34 -0.76
CA GLY A 85 13.08 -14.12 -1.67
C GLY A 85 12.79 -12.63 -1.90
N LEU A 86 12.93 -11.80 -0.84
CA LEU A 86 12.80 -10.35 -0.93
C LEU A 86 13.88 -9.75 -1.82
N HIS A 87 15.15 -10.13 -1.59
CA HIS A 87 16.27 -9.57 -2.34
C HIS A 87 16.22 -9.92 -3.82
N VAL A 88 15.87 -11.17 -4.14
CA VAL A 88 15.71 -11.63 -5.53
C VAL A 88 14.57 -10.89 -6.22
N LEU A 89 13.43 -10.74 -5.54
CA LEU A 89 12.29 -9.98 -6.06
C LEU A 89 12.66 -8.52 -6.32
N ALA A 90 13.30 -7.86 -5.36
CA ALA A 90 13.67 -6.45 -5.47
C ALA A 90 14.59 -6.21 -6.67
N ARG A 91 15.59 -7.09 -6.90
CA ARG A 91 16.47 -6.99 -8.07
C ARG A 91 15.71 -7.15 -9.38
N ALA A 92 14.77 -8.07 -9.46
CA ALA A 92 13.95 -8.26 -10.65
C ALA A 92 13.02 -7.08 -10.94
N MET A 93 12.60 -6.32 -9.92
CA MET A 93 11.75 -5.14 -10.10
C MET A 93 12.48 -3.93 -10.68
N ARG A 94 13.82 -3.90 -10.63
CA ARG A 94 14.64 -2.76 -11.12
C ARG A 94 14.49 -2.50 -12.63
N GLU A 95 14.05 -3.50 -13.39
CA GLU A 95 13.78 -3.34 -14.82
C GLU A 95 12.55 -2.45 -15.10
N HIS A 96 11.70 -2.22 -14.09
CA HIS A 96 10.40 -1.56 -14.24
C HIS A 96 10.35 -0.16 -13.59
N GLY A 97 11.32 0.19 -12.75
CA GLY A 97 11.28 1.45 -12.02
C GLY A 97 12.36 1.59 -10.96
N ASP A 98 12.27 2.68 -10.20
CA ASP A 98 13.13 2.97 -9.05
C ASP A 98 12.66 2.15 -7.84
N VAL A 99 13.51 1.24 -7.37
CA VAL A 99 13.18 0.25 -6.33
C VAL A 99 13.72 0.70 -4.98
N THR A 100 12.83 0.77 -3.99
CA THR A 100 13.19 0.91 -2.58
C THR A 100 12.66 -0.27 -1.78
N ILE A 101 13.51 -0.90 -0.97
CA ILE A 101 13.06 -1.91 0.01
C ILE A 101 12.70 -1.21 1.33
N LEU A 102 11.52 -1.51 1.85
CA LEU A 102 11.16 -1.27 3.24
C LEU A 102 10.46 -2.51 3.76
N ALA A 103 11.17 -3.28 4.59
CA ALA A 103 10.68 -4.57 5.07
C ALA A 103 10.79 -4.66 6.60
N PRO A 104 10.03 -5.57 7.23
CA PRO A 104 10.17 -5.84 8.65
C PRO A 104 11.60 -6.22 9.04
N ASP A 105 12.02 -5.88 10.25
CA ASP A 105 13.29 -6.33 10.85
C ASP A 105 13.28 -7.80 11.30
N SER A 106 12.12 -8.46 11.23
CA SER A 106 11.87 -9.81 11.73
C SER A 106 10.70 -10.47 11.00
N GLU A 107 10.44 -11.75 11.26
CA GLU A 107 9.35 -12.53 10.64
C GLU A 107 7.96 -12.14 11.16
N TYR A 108 7.01 -11.93 10.25
CA TYR A 108 5.61 -11.55 10.52
C TYR A 108 4.58 -12.38 9.72
N SER A 109 4.93 -13.60 9.32
CA SER A 109 3.99 -14.57 8.76
C SER A 109 2.72 -14.69 9.62
N GLY A 110 1.56 -14.64 8.97
CA GLY A 110 0.27 -14.68 9.67
C GLY A 110 -0.27 -13.32 10.15
N ALA A 111 0.49 -12.22 9.98
CA ALA A 111 0.09 -10.89 10.45
C ALA A 111 -1.09 -10.27 9.68
N SER A 112 -1.46 -10.80 8.51
CA SER A 112 -2.48 -10.21 7.65
C SER A 112 -2.18 -8.72 7.36
N ALA A 113 -3.20 -7.87 7.34
CA ALA A 113 -3.06 -6.41 7.21
C ALA A 113 -2.91 -5.68 8.57
N ALA A 114 -2.36 -6.33 9.60
CA ALA A 114 -2.18 -5.70 10.91
C ALA A 114 -1.06 -4.65 10.91
N PHE A 115 -1.28 -3.51 11.57
CA PHE A 115 -0.23 -2.49 11.80
C PHE A 115 0.61 -2.75 13.05
N GLY A 116 0.37 -3.86 13.76
CA GLY A 116 0.95 -4.11 15.08
C GLY A 116 0.23 -3.33 16.19
N ALA A 117 0.84 -3.32 17.38
CA ALA A 117 0.24 -2.71 18.56
C ALA A 117 0.47 -1.18 18.60
N ILE A 118 -0.17 -0.44 17.69
CA ILE A 118 0.03 1.00 17.41
C ILE A 118 0.05 1.92 18.64
N HIS A 119 -0.60 1.54 19.74
CA HIS A 119 -0.66 2.35 20.97
C HIS A 119 0.56 2.20 21.88
N ILE A 120 1.34 1.13 21.72
CA ILE A 120 2.46 0.81 22.61
C ILE A 120 3.77 0.60 21.87
N MET A 121 3.71 0.30 20.57
CA MET A 121 4.90 0.09 19.77
C MET A 121 5.62 1.41 19.49
N ARG A 122 6.96 1.31 19.38
CA ARG A 122 7.83 2.39 18.93
C ARG A 122 8.65 1.85 17.76
N PRO A 123 8.11 1.88 16.54
CA PRO A 123 8.83 1.37 15.38
C PRO A 123 10.13 2.14 15.19
N ASP A 124 11.24 1.42 15.10
CA ASP A 124 12.53 1.94 14.67
C ASP A 124 12.69 1.70 13.17
N ILE A 125 13.49 2.54 12.52
CA ILE A 125 13.86 2.38 11.10
C ILE A 125 15.36 2.61 10.95
N HIS A 126 16.03 1.72 10.24
CA HIS A 126 17.44 1.88 9.92
C HIS A 126 17.76 1.39 8.53
N ARG A 127 18.80 1.98 7.93
CA ARG A 127 19.26 1.62 6.60
C ARG A 127 20.04 0.30 6.66
N VAL A 128 19.80 -0.56 5.67
CA VAL A 128 20.55 -1.81 5.48
C VAL A 128 21.19 -1.83 4.10
N SER A 129 22.20 -2.68 3.92
CA SER A 129 22.81 -2.91 2.61
C SER A 129 22.26 -4.21 2.03
N VAL A 130 21.72 -4.15 0.81
CA VAL A 130 21.26 -5.30 0.05
C VAL A 130 21.94 -5.26 -1.32
N ASP A 131 22.63 -6.34 -1.69
CA ASP A 131 23.39 -6.40 -2.92
C ASP A 131 22.50 -6.15 -4.16
N GLY A 132 22.91 -5.16 -4.95
CA GLY A 132 22.22 -4.74 -6.18
C GLY A 132 21.00 -3.84 -5.96
N ILE A 133 20.80 -3.32 -4.75
CA ILE A 133 19.72 -2.40 -4.38
C ILE A 133 20.31 -1.12 -3.76
N ASP A 134 19.93 0.04 -4.29
CA ASP A 134 20.49 1.33 -3.86
C ASP A 134 19.89 1.80 -2.51
N GLU A 135 18.63 1.47 -2.26
CA GLU A 135 17.88 1.93 -1.10
C GLU A 135 17.12 0.78 -0.43
N ALA A 136 17.54 0.43 0.80
CA ALA A 136 16.91 -0.62 1.59
C ALA A 136 16.87 -0.24 3.07
N TRP A 137 15.74 -0.50 3.71
CA TRP A 137 15.43 -0.12 5.08
C TRP A 137 14.75 -1.28 5.82
N ALA A 138 15.15 -1.49 7.06
CA ALA A 138 14.46 -2.36 7.99
C ALA A 138 13.60 -1.51 8.93
N LEU A 139 12.38 -1.96 9.21
CA LEU A 139 11.44 -1.30 10.11
C LEU A 139 10.91 -2.28 11.17
N THR A 140 10.87 -1.85 12.42
CA THR A 140 10.30 -2.67 13.51
C THR A 140 8.77 -2.68 13.43
N GLY A 141 8.23 -3.69 12.76
CA GLY A 141 6.79 -3.94 12.69
C GLY A 141 6.34 -4.68 11.44
N PRO A 142 5.04 -5.03 11.35
CA PRO A 142 4.53 -5.86 10.27
C PRO A 142 4.59 -5.17 8.89
N PRO A 143 4.47 -5.93 7.79
CA PRO A 143 4.60 -5.37 6.44
C PRO A 143 3.55 -4.32 6.07
N ALA A 144 2.31 -4.45 6.58
CA ALA A 144 1.29 -3.41 6.40
C ALA A 144 1.74 -2.07 7.02
N LEU A 145 2.43 -2.10 8.17
CA LEU A 145 2.99 -0.89 8.76
C LEU A 145 4.12 -0.32 7.89
N CYS A 146 4.99 -1.15 7.32
CA CYS A 146 6.02 -0.72 6.37
C CYS A 146 5.40 0.09 5.22
N VAL A 147 4.37 -0.46 4.57
CA VAL A 147 3.67 0.19 3.46
C VAL A 147 2.98 1.49 3.89
N MET A 148 2.33 1.49 5.05
CA MET A 148 1.72 2.70 5.61
C MET A 148 2.77 3.80 5.87
N MET A 149 3.88 3.47 6.52
CA MET A 149 4.92 4.45 6.86
C MET A 149 5.61 5.01 5.61
N ALA A 150 5.87 4.17 4.60
CA ALA A 150 6.33 4.61 3.30
C ALA A 150 5.37 5.63 2.67
N HIS A 151 4.07 5.33 2.67
CA HIS A 151 3.06 6.25 2.16
C HIS A 151 2.99 7.57 2.94
N LEU A 152 3.14 7.52 4.26
CA LEU A 152 3.15 8.69 5.13
C LEU A 152 4.44 9.53 5.01
N GLY A 153 5.39 9.10 4.17
CA GLY A 153 6.56 9.89 3.81
C GLY A 153 7.79 9.66 4.67
N ILE A 154 7.89 8.53 5.38
CA ILE A 154 9.09 8.20 6.18
C ILE A 154 10.38 8.14 5.33
N LEU A 155 10.24 7.87 4.03
CA LEU A 155 11.33 7.80 3.05
C LEU A 155 11.40 9.03 2.14
N GLU A 156 10.60 10.06 2.40
CA GLU A 156 10.51 11.28 1.57
C GLU A 156 10.26 11.02 0.07
N LYS A 157 9.71 9.84 -0.25
CA LYS A 157 9.46 9.32 -1.60
C LYS A 157 8.00 8.94 -1.75
N LYS A 158 7.43 9.16 -2.94
CA LYS A 158 6.09 8.66 -3.28
C LYS A 158 6.23 7.36 -4.04
N PHE A 159 5.42 6.37 -3.69
CA PHE A 159 5.40 5.06 -4.35
C PHE A 159 4.14 4.90 -5.17
N ASP A 160 4.29 4.26 -6.34
CA ASP A 160 3.21 4.00 -7.30
C ASP A 160 2.74 2.53 -7.23
N LEU A 161 3.67 1.64 -6.88
CA LEU A 161 3.49 0.20 -6.85
C LEU A 161 4.09 -0.40 -5.56
N VAL A 162 3.34 -1.30 -4.93
CA VAL A 162 3.84 -2.18 -3.87
C VAL A 162 4.00 -3.59 -4.42
N VAL A 163 5.19 -4.16 -4.33
CA VAL A 163 5.45 -5.57 -4.67
C VAL A 163 5.86 -6.30 -3.40
N SER A 164 5.06 -7.28 -2.97
CA SER A 164 5.30 -8.01 -1.73
C SER A 164 5.66 -9.47 -1.98
N GLY A 165 6.75 -9.96 -1.38
CA GLY A 165 7.22 -11.34 -1.49
C GLY A 165 8.74 -11.43 -1.69
N ILE A 166 9.27 -12.53 -2.25
CA ILE A 166 8.56 -13.78 -2.58
C ILE A 166 8.40 -14.61 -1.31
N ASN A 167 7.15 -14.86 -0.91
CA ASN A 167 6.85 -15.68 0.25
C ASN A 167 7.06 -17.18 -0.05
N PRO A 168 7.81 -17.95 0.77
CA PRO A 168 7.87 -19.40 0.69
C PRO A 168 6.58 -20.01 1.27
N GLY A 169 5.73 -20.52 0.38
CA GLY A 169 4.43 -21.08 0.73
C GLY A 169 3.29 -20.38 0.01
N ALA A 170 2.32 -21.16 -0.51
CA ALA A 170 1.25 -20.63 -1.32
C ALA A 170 0.18 -19.91 -0.48
N ASN A 171 -0.06 -18.63 -0.77
CA ASN A 171 -1.17 -17.85 -0.23
C ASN A 171 -2.41 -17.97 -1.13
N VAL A 172 -3.10 -19.11 -1.04
CA VAL A 172 -4.28 -19.43 -1.87
C VAL A 172 -5.49 -19.83 -1.04
N GLY A 173 -6.69 -19.55 -1.55
CA GLY A 173 -7.93 -19.89 -0.85
C GLY A 173 -8.08 -19.11 0.46
N ARG A 174 -8.28 -19.83 1.58
CA ARG A 174 -8.55 -19.18 2.88
C ARG A 174 -7.30 -18.65 3.58
N SER A 175 -6.09 -19.12 3.23
CA SER A 175 -4.86 -18.61 3.85
C SER A 175 -4.60 -17.15 3.52
N VAL A 176 -5.19 -16.65 2.42
CA VAL A 176 -5.14 -15.24 1.99
C VAL A 176 -5.51 -14.27 3.12
N TYR A 177 -6.47 -14.61 3.98
CA TYR A 177 -6.90 -13.73 5.08
C TYR A 177 -5.82 -13.50 6.14
N HIS A 178 -4.84 -14.39 6.24
CA HIS A 178 -3.79 -14.34 7.25
C HIS A 178 -2.42 -13.97 6.66
N SER A 179 -2.30 -13.86 5.34
CA SER A 179 -1.03 -13.54 4.67
C SER A 179 -0.59 -12.10 4.91
N GLY A 180 0.61 -11.92 5.47
CA GLY A 180 1.25 -10.61 5.58
C GLY A 180 1.68 -10.08 4.22
N THR A 181 2.15 -10.97 3.33
CA THR A 181 2.47 -10.66 1.93
C THR A 181 1.29 -9.97 1.22
N ILE A 182 0.09 -10.54 1.34
CA ILE A 182 -1.12 -9.97 0.74
C ILE A 182 -1.56 -8.73 1.51
N GLY A 183 -1.50 -8.75 2.84
CA GLY A 183 -1.82 -7.61 3.70
C GLY A 183 -1.06 -6.34 3.34
N ALA A 184 0.21 -6.46 2.95
CA ALA A 184 1.04 -5.36 2.47
C ALA A 184 0.43 -4.69 1.21
N THR A 185 0.08 -5.51 0.21
CA THR A 185 -0.50 -5.01 -1.05
C THR A 185 -1.89 -4.42 -0.87
N LEU A 186 -2.71 -5.02 -0.01
CA LEU A 186 -4.03 -4.49 0.35
C LEU A 186 -3.91 -3.14 1.06
N THR A 187 -2.92 -2.99 1.92
CA THR A 187 -2.60 -1.70 2.55
C THR A 187 -2.20 -0.67 1.51
N GLY A 188 -1.32 -1.04 0.56
CA GLY A 188 -0.93 -0.15 -0.54
C GLY A 188 -2.14 0.31 -1.35
N ARG A 189 -3.06 -0.62 -1.63
CA ARG A 189 -4.30 -0.32 -2.35
C ARG A 189 -5.20 0.67 -1.62
N ASN A 190 -5.28 0.61 -0.29
CA ASN A 190 -6.03 1.58 0.51
C ASN A 190 -5.49 3.01 0.38
N TYR A 191 -4.21 3.16 0.03
CA TYR A 191 -3.55 4.45 -0.20
C TYR A 191 -3.44 4.83 -1.69
N GLY A 192 -4.12 4.09 -2.58
CA GLY A 192 -4.15 4.39 -4.02
C GLY A 192 -2.99 3.82 -4.83
N MET A 193 -2.09 3.05 -4.23
CA MET A 193 -1.02 2.35 -4.94
C MET A 193 -1.55 1.08 -5.63
N SER A 194 -0.90 0.68 -6.72
CA SER A 194 -1.07 -0.67 -7.28
C SER A 194 -0.34 -1.68 -6.39
N GLY A 195 -0.74 -2.96 -6.44
CA GLY A 195 -0.19 -4.00 -5.56
C GLY A 195 -0.05 -5.35 -6.24
N VAL A 196 1.12 -5.98 -6.10
CA VAL A 196 1.39 -7.36 -6.56
C VAL A 196 1.95 -8.17 -5.38
N ALA A 197 1.33 -9.29 -5.05
CA ALA A 197 1.82 -10.22 -4.05
C ALA A 197 2.34 -11.49 -4.73
N VAL A 198 3.54 -11.92 -4.37
CA VAL A 198 4.23 -13.05 -4.99
C VAL A 198 4.52 -14.10 -3.93
N SER A 199 4.12 -15.34 -4.20
CA SER A 199 4.37 -16.47 -3.31
C SER A 199 4.67 -17.71 -4.13
N GLN A 200 5.65 -18.51 -3.71
CA GLN A 200 6.02 -19.76 -4.38
C GLN A 200 5.56 -20.96 -3.55
N ALA A 201 4.82 -21.88 -4.18
CA ALA A 201 4.39 -23.10 -3.53
C ALA A 201 5.59 -23.99 -3.18
N VAL A 202 5.52 -24.64 -2.01
CA VAL A 202 6.52 -25.62 -1.57
C VAL A 202 6.01 -27.00 -1.98
N ALA A 203 6.84 -27.79 -2.66
CA ALA A 203 6.55 -29.18 -2.97
C ALA A 203 7.24 -30.08 -1.93
N GLY A 204 6.46 -30.82 -1.12
CA GLY A 204 6.98 -31.77 -0.13
C GLY A 204 6.46 -31.57 1.28
N PHE A 205 5.15 -31.73 1.50
CA PHE A 205 4.59 -31.80 2.85
C PHE A 205 4.75 -33.23 3.40
N GLY A 206 5.91 -33.52 3.99
CA GLY A 206 6.16 -34.71 4.80
C GLY A 206 5.87 -34.47 6.28
N VAL A 207 5.42 -35.50 7.00
CA VAL A 207 5.09 -35.44 8.44
C VAL A 207 6.37 -35.32 9.32
N GLU A 208 7.54 -35.53 8.74
CA GLU A 208 8.87 -35.32 9.34
C GLU A 208 9.63 -34.31 8.45
N GLY A 209 10.21 -33.25 9.04
CA GLY A 209 10.97 -32.22 8.29
C GLY A 209 10.33 -30.83 8.18
N GLN A 210 9.54 -30.38 9.16
CA GLN A 210 8.89 -29.06 9.13
C GLN A 210 9.82 -27.89 9.52
N GLY A 211 11.10 -27.99 9.21
CA GLY A 211 12.06 -26.92 9.43
C GLY A 211 11.92 -25.84 8.36
N TRP A 212 11.91 -24.57 8.76
CA TRP A 212 11.94 -23.42 7.84
C TRP A 212 13.10 -23.56 6.82
N ASP A 213 14.24 -24.10 7.26
CA ASP A 213 15.41 -24.41 6.42
C ASP A 213 15.12 -25.42 5.30
N GLU A 214 14.24 -26.39 5.50
CA GLU A 214 13.86 -27.36 4.46
C GLU A 214 12.91 -26.75 3.45
N MET A 215 12.00 -25.88 3.92
CA MET A 215 11.04 -25.18 3.08
C MET A 215 11.69 -24.21 2.09
N VAL A 216 12.77 -23.54 2.52
CA VAL A 216 13.52 -22.58 1.70
C VAL A 216 14.48 -23.25 0.72
N LYS A 217 15.06 -24.42 1.06
CA LYS A 217 16.01 -25.15 0.18
C LYS A 217 15.43 -25.52 -1.19
N GLY A 218 14.13 -25.80 -1.26
CA GLY A 218 13.46 -26.19 -2.51
C GLY A 218 12.95 -25.03 -3.36
N GLN A 219 13.15 -23.79 -2.93
CA GLN A 219 12.60 -22.63 -3.62
C GLN A 219 13.39 -22.29 -4.89
N ILE A 220 12.68 -21.73 -5.88
CA ILE A 220 13.22 -21.38 -7.20
C ILE A 220 12.97 -19.88 -7.40
N TRP A 221 13.59 -19.09 -6.53
CA TRP A 221 13.33 -17.65 -6.37
C TRP A 221 13.41 -16.88 -7.68
N ASP A 222 14.41 -17.15 -8.51
CA ASP A 222 14.59 -16.46 -9.79
C ASP A 222 13.43 -16.71 -10.76
N THR A 223 12.84 -17.92 -10.74
CA THR A 223 11.66 -18.23 -11.58
C THR A 223 10.44 -17.48 -11.08
N ALA A 224 10.20 -17.46 -9.76
CA ALA A 224 9.09 -16.71 -9.19
C ALA A 224 9.24 -15.19 -9.42
N ALA A 225 10.46 -14.65 -9.31
CA ALA A 225 10.75 -13.25 -9.61
C ALA A 225 10.57 -12.92 -11.09
N THR A 226 10.96 -13.83 -12.00
CA THR A 226 10.72 -13.70 -13.44
C THR A 226 9.22 -13.63 -13.74
N VAL A 227 8.41 -14.51 -13.13
CA VAL A 227 6.95 -14.46 -13.28
C VAL A 227 6.38 -13.14 -12.77
N ALA A 228 6.85 -12.65 -11.61
CA ALA A 228 6.43 -11.36 -11.08
C ALA A 228 6.78 -10.20 -12.03
N SER A 229 7.98 -10.22 -12.61
CA SER A 229 8.44 -9.23 -13.60
C SER A 229 7.51 -9.16 -14.82
N TYR A 230 7.00 -10.30 -15.31
CA TYR A 230 6.02 -10.31 -16.40
C TYR A 230 4.66 -9.70 -16.05
N VAL A 231 4.26 -9.72 -14.78
CA VAL A 231 2.97 -9.17 -14.32
C VAL A 231 3.02 -7.65 -14.15
N VAL A 232 4.20 -7.09 -13.87
CA VAL A 232 4.41 -5.65 -13.62
C VAL A 232 4.56 -4.85 -14.93
N ARG A 233 4.80 -5.53 -16.07
CA ARG A 233 4.93 -4.92 -17.41
C ARG A 233 3.69 -4.16 -17.90
#